data_AF-A0A914C242-F1
#
_entry.id   AF-A0A914C242-F1
#
_cell.length_a   1.000
_cell.length_b   1.000
_cell.length_c   1.000
_cell.angle_alpha   90.00
_cell.angle_beta   90.00
_cell.angle_gamma   90.00
#
_symmetry.space_group_name_H-M   'P 1'
#
loop_
_entity.id
_entity.type
_entity.pdbx_description
1 polymer ?
#
loop_
_entity_poly.entity_id
_entity_poly.type
_entity_poly.pdbx_seq_one_letter_code
_entity_poly.pdbx_strand_id
1 'polypeptide(L)'
;MLIAMMTNTYTDISANSLEWLRQWSAIIMMMEQSFDSQTRLKYQQAYSIPMEDRKRIALLLKLRVPDDEMEIQKKKLQQSRNTFLDEKRRNFRGIGTIKYFRKRYEWEG
;
A
#
# COMPACT_ATOMS: atom_id res chain seq x y z
N MET A 1 31.22 -4.43 -42.04
CA MET A 1 31.12 -5.50 -41.03
C MET A 1 30.81 -4.96 -39.62
N LEU A 2 31.51 -3.91 -39.16
CA LEU A 2 31.28 -3.26 -37.85
C LEU A 2 29.83 -2.83 -37.61
N ILE A 3 29.19 -2.22 -38.62
CA ILE A 3 27.80 -1.73 -38.51
C ILE A 3 26.85 -2.87 -38.12
N ALA A 4 26.99 -4.05 -38.72
CA ALA A 4 26.16 -5.21 -38.39
C ALA A 4 26.40 -5.72 -36.94
N MET A 5 27.65 -5.75 -36.48
CA MET A 5 27.96 -6.12 -35.09
C MET A 5 27.40 -5.11 -34.09
N MET A 6 27.54 -3.81 -34.37
CA MET A 6 26.99 -2.75 -33.53
C MET A 6 25.46 -2.80 -33.47
N THR A 7 24.79 -3.03 -34.61
CA THR A 7 23.34 -3.22 -34.66
C THR A 7 22.90 -4.41 -33.81
N ASN A 8 23.59 -5.55 -33.89
CA ASN A 8 23.29 -6.71 -33.06
C ASN A 8 23.45 -6.41 -31.55
N THR A 9 24.52 -5.70 -31.16
CA THR A 9 24.69 -5.31 -29.74
C THR A 9 23.63 -4.30 -29.27
N TYR A 10 23.16 -3.42 -30.15
CA TYR A 10 22.09 -2.48 -29.82
C TYR A 10 20.76 -3.19 -29.60
N THR A 11 20.42 -4.18 -30.44
CA THR A 11 19.20 -4.98 -30.25
C THR A 11 19.24 -5.74 -28.92
N ASP A 12 20.40 -6.27 -28.54
CA ASP A 12 20.57 -7.00 -27.28
C ASP A 12 20.48 -6.06 -26.05
N ILE A 13 21.11 -4.88 -26.10
CA ILE A 13 21.07 -3.90 -25.00
C ILE A 13 19.66 -3.31 -24.85
N SER A 14 19.01 -2.98 -25.97
CA SER A 14 17.66 -2.40 -25.95
C SER A 14 16.59 -3.37 -25.45
N ALA A 15 16.81 -4.68 -25.58
CA ALA A 15 15.94 -5.69 -24.97
C ALA A 15 16.00 -5.66 -23.42
N ASN A 16 17.12 -5.23 -22.83
CA ASN A 16 17.28 -5.19 -21.38
C ASN A 16 16.81 -3.86 -20.76
N SER A 17 15.51 -3.77 -20.53
CA SER A 17 14.86 -2.59 -19.94
C SER A 17 15.12 -2.38 -18.45
N LEU A 18 15.95 -3.17 -17.76
CA LEU A 18 16.18 -3.04 -16.31
C LEU A 18 17.56 -2.46 -15.95
N GLU A 19 18.48 -2.39 -16.92
CA GLU A 19 19.86 -1.95 -16.66
C GLU A 19 19.92 -0.48 -16.21
N TRP A 20 19.07 0.39 -16.76
CA TRP A 20 18.98 1.78 -16.29
C TRP A 20 18.58 1.84 -14.81
N LEU A 21 17.58 1.04 -14.39
CA LEU A 21 17.12 1.02 -13.00
C LEU A 21 18.21 0.51 -12.05
N ARG A 22 18.97 -0.50 -12.48
CA ARG A 22 20.14 -1.00 -11.74
C ARG A 22 21.20 0.10 -11.57
N GLN A 23 21.52 0.81 -12.65
CA GLN A 23 22.50 1.91 -12.63
C GLN A 23 22.04 3.06 -11.71
N TRP A 24 20.76 3.46 -11.79
CA TRP A 24 20.19 4.48 -10.92
C TRP A 24 20.19 4.08 -9.45
N SER A 25 19.85 2.82 -9.15
CA SER A 25 19.91 2.29 -7.78
C SER A 25 21.32 2.36 -7.20
N ALA A 26 22.35 2.05 -8.00
CA ALA A 26 23.75 2.15 -7.56
C ALA A 26 24.15 3.60 -7.23
N ILE A 27 23.76 4.57 -8.06
CA ILE A 27 24.01 5.99 -7.82
C ILE A 27 23.35 6.45 -6.52
N ILE A 28 22.07 6.10 -6.31
CA ILE A 28 21.33 6.47 -5.11
C ILE A 28 21.98 5.89 -3.86
N MET A 29 22.38 4.61 -3.87
CA MET A 29 23.06 3.99 -2.73
C MET A 29 24.39 4.67 -2.42
N MET A 30 25.20 4.98 -3.44
CA MET A 30 26.47 5.67 -3.25
C MET A 30 26.28 7.09 -2.71
N MET A 31 25.26 7.80 -3.20
CA MET A 31 24.87 9.11 -2.70
C MET A 31 24.42 9.03 -1.23
N GLU A 32 23.56 8.08 -0.85
CA GLU A 32 23.09 7.93 0.53
C GLU A 32 24.22 7.60 1.51
N GLN A 33 25.20 6.81 1.08
CA GLN A 33 26.39 6.49 1.87
C GLN A 33 27.29 7.71 2.10
N SER A 34 27.32 8.67 1.17
CA SER A 34 28.15 9.88 1.26
C SER A 34 27.67 10.91 2.29
N PHE A 35 26.42 10.82 2.76
CA PHE A 35 25.87 11.74 3.76
C PHE A 35 26.12 11.29 5.20
N ASP A 36 26.25 12.28 6.09
CA ASP A 36 26.24 12.06 7.54
C ASP A 36 24.92 11.43 8.03
N SER A 37 25.01 10.70 9.13
CA SER A 37 23.90 9.90 9.67
C SER A 37 22.64 10.73 9.96
N GLN A 38 22.80 11.97 10.44
CA GLN A 38 21.66 12.86 10.72
C GLN A 38 20.94 13.28 9.44
N THR A 39 21.71 13.61 8.41
CA THR A 39 21.19 14.01 7.09
C THR A 39 20.51 12.83 6.39
N ARG A 40 21.09 11.62 6.50
CA ARG A 40 20.50 10.39 5.96
C ARG A 40 19.13 10.11 6.58
N LEU A 41 18.99 10.23 7.90
CA LEU A 41 17.72 10.01 8.60
C LEU A 41 16.65 11.03 8.16
N LYS A 42 17.04 12.29 7.98
CA LYS A 42 16.13 13.35 7.48
C LYS A 42 15.59 13.02 6.08
N TYR A 43 16.46 12.57 5.16
CA TYR A 43 16.01 12.17 3.84
C TYR A 43 15.17 10.90 3.87
N GLN A 44 15.54 9.92 4.71
CA GLN A 44 14.75 8.71 4.91
C GLN A 44 13.33 9.00 5.37
N GLN A 45 13.17 9.93 6.30
CA GLN A 45 11.86 10.39 6.75
C GLN A 45 11.04 11.00 5.60
N ALA A 46 11.67 11.75 4.70
CA ALA A 46 10.98 12.45 3.62
C ALA A 46 10.34 11.52 2.57
N TYR A 47 10.97 10.38 2.27
CA TYR A 47 10.41 9.40 1.30
C TYR A 47 9.65 8.24 1.96
N SER A 48 9.57 8.22 3.28
CA SER A 48 8.90 7.17 4.03
C SER A 48 7.46 7.54 4.39
N ILE A 49 6.61 6.52 4.60
CA ILE A 49 5.22 6.72 5.01
C ILE A 49 5.09 6.36 6.50
N PRO A 50 4.49 7.24 7.33
CA PRO A 50 4.24 6.91 8.73
C PRO A 50 3.22 5.77 8.83
N MET A 51 3.54 4.75 9.63
CA MET A 51 2.58 3.71 9.98
C MET A 51 1.43 4.27 10.82
N GLU A 52 0.37 3.47 11.00
CA GLU A 52 -0.84 3.85 11.76
C GLU A 52 -0.53 4.34 13.20
N ASP A 53 0.50 3.78 13.82
CA ASP A 53 0.99 4.16 15.17
C ASP A 53 1.85 5.44 15.18
N ARG A 54 2.11 6.05 14.01
CA ARG A 54 2.94 7.27 13.75
C ARG A 54 4.38 7.26 14.29
N LYS A 55 4.76 6.27 15.09
CA LYS A 55 6.08 6.10 15.70
C LYS A 55 7.02 5.26 14.84
N ARG A 56 6.47 4.40 13.99
CA ARG A 56 7.24 3.51 13.12
C ARG A 56 7.19 4.01 11.70
N ILE A 57 8.38 4.13 11.13
CA ILE A 57 8.57 4.46 9.72
C ILE A 57 8.73 3.15 8.97
N ALA A 58 7.93 2.93 7.93
CA ALA A 58 8.02 1.74 7.10
C ALA A 58 8.32 2.11 5.66
N LEU A 59 9.26 1.38 5.06
CA LEU A 59 9.56 1.47 3.64
C LEU A 59 8.58 0.55 2.91
N LEU A 60 7.52 1.14 2.36
CA LEU A 60 6.51 0.40 1.61
C LEU A 60 7.02 0.17 0.18
N LEU A 61 7.57 -1.02 -0.08
CA LEU A 61 7.76 -1.46 -1.46
C LEU A 61 6.40 -1.83 -2.03
N LYS A 62 5.89 -0.99 -2.93
CA LYS A 62 4.75 -1.36 -3.77
C LYS A 62 5.24 -2.39 -4.79
N LEU A 63 4.99 -3.66 -4.50
CA LEU A 63 5.20 -4.73 -5.48
C LEU A 63 4.42 -4.34 -6.74
N ARG A 64 5.10 -4.29 -7.90
CA ARG A 64 4.44 -4.07 -9.18
C ARG A 64 3.71 -5.36 -9.54
N VAL A 65 2.51 -5.49 -9.01
CA VAL A 65 1.56 -6.54 -9.38
C VAL A 65 0.97 -6.14 -10.74
N PRO A 66 0.93 -7.05 -11.73
CA PRO A 66 0.29 -6.79 -13.01
C PRO A 66 -1.18 -6.38 -12.79
N ASP A 67 -1.70 -5.52 -13.68
CA ASP A 67 -3.00 -4.86 -13.47
C ASP A 67 -4.15 -5.86 -13.26
N ASP A 68 -4.08 -7.02 -13.94
CA ASP A 68 -5.06 -8.10 -13.83
C ASP A 68 -5.10 -8.71 -12.41
N GLU A 69 -3.94 -8.96 -11.82
CA GLU A 69 -3.83 -9.50 -10.46
C GLU A 69 -4.23 -8.45 -9.41
N MET A 70 -3.95 -7.17 -9.67
CA MET A 70 -4.37 -6.05 -8.83
C MET A 70 -5.89 -5.94 -8.73
N GLU A 71 -6.62 -6.12 -9.84
CA GLU A 71 -8.08 -6.13 -9.83
C GLU A 71 -8.64 -7.29 -8.98
N ILE A 72 -8.05 -8.48 -9.13
CA ILE A 72 -8.46 -9.67 -8.37
C ILE A 72 -8.26 -9.43 -6.87
N GLN A 73 -7.10 -8.87 -6.48
CA GLN A 73 -6.83 -8.57 -5.08
C GLN A 73 -7.77 -7.49 -4.52
N LYS A 74 -8.07 -6.43 -5.28
CA LYS A 74 -9.04 -5.41 -4.88
C LYS A 74 -10.44 -6.01 -4.67
N LYS A 75 -10.90 -6.87 -5.59
CA LYS A 75 -12.20 -7.55 -5.47
C LYS A 75 -12.27 -8.45 -4.22
N LYS A 76 -11.21 -9.23 -3.95
CA LYS A 76 -11.10 -10.06 -2.73
C LYS A 76 -11.14 -9.22 -1.45
N LEU A 77 -10.41 -8.11 -1.41
CA LEU A 77 -10.41 -7.20 -0.26
C LEU A 77 -11.80 -6.57 -0.03
N GLN A 78 -12.48 -6.17 -1.11
CA GLN A 78 -13.83 -5.60 -1.04
C GLN A 78 -14.84 -6.62 -0.47
N GLN A 79 -14.77 -7.87 -0.92
CA GLN A 79 -15.62 -8.96 -0.42
C GLN A 79 -15.34 -9.25 1.06
N SER A 80 -14.06 -9.27 1.46
CA SER A 80 -13.67 -9.43 2.87
C SER A 80 -14.19 -8.29 3.75
N ARG A 81 -14.14 -7.03 3.29
CA ARG A 81 -14.73 -5.90 4.04
C ARG A 81 -16.25 -6.02 4.16
N ASN A 82 -16.94 -6.39 3.09
CA ASN A 82 -18.40 -6.50 3.10
C ASN A 82 -18.88 -7.63 4.04
N THR A 83 -18.24 -8.79 3.96
CA THR A 83 -18.55 -9.94 4.84
C THR A 83 -18.31 -9.60 6.31
N PHE A 84 -17.21 -8.93 6.64
CA PHE A 84 -16.94 -8.44 8.00
C PHE A 84 -18.01 -7.46 8.51
N LEU A 85 -18.43 -6.50 7.67
CA LEU A 85 -19.50 -5.56 8.02
C LEU A 85 -20.84 -6.27 8.26
N ASP A 86 -21.16 -7.27 7.45
CA ASP A 86 -22.40 -8.04 7.60
C ASP A 86 -22.39 -8.97 8.81
N GLU A 87 -21.23 -9.52 9.20
CA GLU A 87 -21.06 -10.19 10.48
C GLU A 87 -21.29 -9.25 11.65
N LYS A 88 -20.69 -8.05 11.61
CA LYS A 88 -20.90 -7.03 12.65
C LYS A 88 -22.37 -6.63 12.75
N ARG A 89 -23.07 -6.44 11.61
CA ARG A 89 -24.51 -6.17 11.57
C ARG A 89 -25.35 -7.31 12.16
N ARG A 90 -24.99 -8.57 11.90
CA ARG A 90 -25.66 -9.74 12.49
C ARG A 90 -25.46 -9.80 14.00
N ASN A 91 -24.26 -9.52 14.48
CA ASN A 91 -23.94 -9.50 15.91
C ASN A 91 -24.70 -8.39 16.66
N PHE A 92 -24.86 -7.21 16.04
CA PHE A 92 -25.66 -6.11 16.60
C PHE A 92 -27.17 -6.39 16.65
N ARG A 93 -27.73 -7.21 15.75
CA ARG A 93 -29.14 -7.63 15.82
C ARG A 93 -29.41 -8.69 16.89
N GLY A 94 -28.38 -9.40 17.35
CA GLY A 94 -28.47 -10.37 18.45
C GLY A 94 -28.48 -9.73 19.85
N ILE A 95 -28.05 -8.47 19.98
CA ILE A 95 -28.03 -7.72 21.24
C ILE A 95 -29.26 -6.81 21.30
N GLY A 96 -30.38 -7.37 21.76
CA GLY A 96 -31.43 -6.66 22.50
C GLY A 96 -32.20 -5.53 21.80
N THR A 97 -33.36 -5.87 21.23
CA THR A 97 -34.50 -4.93 21.21
C THR A 97 -35.04 -4.80 22.64
N ILE A 98 -34.45 -3.93 23.46
CA ILE A 98 -35.12 -3.43 24.66
C ILE A 98 -36.22 -2.49 24.17
N LYS A 99 -37.43 -3.02 24.00
CA LYS A 99 -38.63 -2.22 23.78
C LYS A 99 -38.90 -1.42 25.05
N TYR A 100 -38.66 -0.10 25.01
CA TYR A 100 -39.15 0.81 26.04
C TYR A 100 -40.68 0.84 25.99
N PHE A 101 -41.35 0.15 26.90
CA PHE A 101 -42.78 0.33 27.16
C PHE A 101 -42.98 1.67 27.85
N ARG A 102 -43.48 2.66 27.10
CA ARG A 102 -43.88 3.98 27.62
C ARG A 102 -45.24 3.85 28.30
N LYS A 103 -45.27 3.65 29.61
CA LYS A 103 -46.49 3.71 30.44
C LYS A 103 -46.94 5.17 30.51
N ARG A 104 -48.10 5.48 29.93
CA ARG A 104 -48.74 6.80 29.98
C ARG A 104 -49.58 6.85 31.27
N TYR A 105 -49.19 7.66 32.24
CA TYR A 105 -50.03 7.96 33.40
C TYR A 105 -50.99 9.09 33.01
N GLU A 106 -52.27 8.76 32.94
CA GLU A 106 -53.35 9.75 32.89
C GLU A 106 -53.57 10.25 34.33
N TRP A 107 -53.49 11.58 34.49
CA TRP A 107 -53.90 12.29 35.68
C TRP A 107 -55.12 13.10 35.28
N GLU A 108 -56.32 12.74 35.75
CA GLU A 108 -57.43 13.69 35.87
C GLU A 108 -58.27 13.36 37.12
N GLY A 109 -58.45 14.41 37.94
CA GLY A 109 -59.67 14.73 38.71
C GLY A 109 -60.11 13.76 39.79
#